data_AF-W1YUA1-F1
#
_entry.id   AF-W1YUA1-F1
#
_cell.length_a   1.000
_cell.length_b   1.000
_cell.length_c   1.000
_cell.angle_alpha   90.00
_cell.angle_beta   90.00
_cell.angle_gamma   90.00
#
_symmetry.space_group_name_H-M   'P 1'
#
loop_
_entity.id
_entity.type
_entity.pdbx_description
1 polymer ?
#
loop_
_entity_poly.entity_id
_entity_poly.type
_entity_poly.pdbx_seq_one_letter_code
_entity_poly.pdbx_strand_id
1 'polypeptide(L)' 'MRIGVCPGSFDPVTNGHVDIFERGSRLVDKLIIAVSSNPN' A
#
# COMPACT_ATOMS: atom_id res chain seq x y z
N MET A 1 0.23 -18.53 4.75
CA MET A 1 0.78 -17.18 4.52
C MET A 1 -0.06 -16.48 3.44
N ARG A 2 -0.88 -15.50 3.82
CA ARG A 2 -1.66 -14.63 2.92
C ARG A 2 -0.86 -13.37 2.63
N ILE A 3 -0.75 -13.04 1.34
CA ILE A 3 -0.08 -11.83 0.86
C ILE A 3 -1.14 -10.92 0.24
N GLY A 4 -1.21 -9.69 0.71
CA GLY A 4 -2.03 -8.62 0.12
C GLY A 4 -1.17 -7.65 -0.69
N VAL A 5 -1.75 -7.06 -1.73
CA VAL A 5 -1.09 -6.06 -2.57
C VAL A 5 -1.98 -4.82 -2.66
N CYS A 6 -1.40 -3.65 -2.42
CA CYS A 6 -2.06 -2.35 -2.54
C CYS A 6 -1.30 -1.49 -3.57
N PRO A 7 -1.74 -1.47 -4.83
CA PRO A 7 -1.11 -0.67 -5.88
C PRO A 7 -1.61 0.78 -5.87
N GLY A 8 -0.73 1.73 -6.23
CA GLY A 8 -1.09 3.14 -6.39
C GLY A 8 0.12 4.04 -6.66
N SER A 9 -0.12 5.27 -7.11
CA SER A 9 0.93 6.28 -7.33
C SER A 9 1.59 6.72 -6.02
N PHE A 10 0.77 6.99 -4.99
CA PHE A 10 1.21 7.42 -3.67
C PHE A 10 2.21 8.61 -3.70
N ASP A 11 2.07 9.50 -4.68
CA ASP A 11 2.88 10.71 -4.84
C ASP A 11 2.03 11.97 -4.60
N PRO A 12 2.01 12.55 -3.37
CA PRO A 12 2.69 12.09 -2.16
C PRO A 12 1.87 11.07 -1.35
N VAL A 13 2.55 10.35 -0.45
CA VAL A 13 1.91 9.56 0.59
C VAL A 13 1.21 10.52 1.56
N THR A 14 -0.03 10.20 1.96
CA THR A 14 -0.82 10.99 2.91
C THR A 14 -1.14 10.16 4.14
N ASN A 15 -1.55 10.80 5.24
CA ASN A 15 -2.00 10.09 6.44
C ASN A 15 -3.22 9.18 6.17
N GLY A 16 -4.04 9.50 5.17
CA GLY A 16 -5.13 8.62 4.74
C GLY A 16 -4.64 7.33 4.09
N HIS A 17 -3.54 7.39 3.32
CA HIS A 17 -2.90 6.19 2.79
C HIS A 17 -2.32 5.32 3.91
N VAL A 18 -1.65 5.95 4.89
CA VAL A 18 -1.08 5.24 6.05
C VAL A 18 -2.17 4.52 6.86
N ASP A 19 -3.29 5.18 7.13
CA ASP A 19 -4.44 4.53 7.80
C ASP A 19 -4.94 3.29 7.03
N ILE A 20 -5.05 3.38 5.70
CA ILE A 20 -5.44 2.24 4.87
C ILE A 20 -4.38 1.13 4.92
N PHE A 21 -3.09 1.46 4.89
CA PHE A 21 -2.01 0.48 4.96
C PHE A 21 -2.02 -0.25 6.30
N GLU A 22 -2.21 0.46 7.43
CA GLU A 22 -2.31 -0.14 8.75
C GLU A 22 -3.53 -1.04 8.90
N ARG A 23 -4.69 -0.63 8.39
CA ARG A 23 -5.88 -1.48 8.41
C ARG A 23 -5.73 -2.70 7.51
N GLY A 24 -5.15 -2.52 6.32
CA GLY A 24 -4.88 -3.59 5.37
C GLY A 24 -3.87 -4.61 5.89
N SER A 25 -2.83 -4.16 6.61
CA SER A 25 -1.79 -5.05 7.15
C SER A 25 -2.31 -5.98 8.25
N ARG A 26 -3.44 -5.66 8.89
CA ARG A 26 -4.10 -6.54 9.88
C ARG A 26 -4.91 -7.67 9.24
N LEU A 27 -5.14 -7.63 7.92
CA LEU A 27 -5.95 -8.62 7.20
C LEU A 27 -5.10 -9.72 6.52
N VAL A 28 -3.80 -9.51 6.42
CA VAL A 28 -2.86 -10.39 5.70
C VAL A 28 -1.57 -10.54 6.50
N ASP A 29 -0.84 -11.63 6.27
CA ASP A 29 0.45 -11.85 6.94
C ASP A 29 1.54 -10.92 6.38
N LYS A 30 1.39 -10.49 5.12
CA LYS A 30 2.29 -9.53 4.45
C LYS A 30 1.50 -8.63 3.52
N LEU A 31 1.61 -7.32 3.72
CA LEU A 31 1.06 -6.31 2.81
C LEU A 31 2.19 -5.69 1.98
N ILE A 32 2.04 -5.69 0.66
CA ILE A 32 2.98 -5.07 -0.29
C ILE A 32 2.32 -3.81 -0.86
N ILE A 33 2.94 -2.66 -0.65
CA ILE A 33 2.51 -1.39 -1.27
C ILE A 33 3.25 -1.24 -2.59
N ALA A 34 2.55 -1.41 -3.71
CA ALA A 34 3.14 -1.34 -5.04
C ALA A 34 3.03 0.09 -5.57
N VAL A 35 4.11 0.87 -5.38
CA VAL A 35 4.20 2.26 -5.83
C VAL A 35 4.41 2.29 -7.34
N SER A 36 3.47 2.83 -8.10
CA SER A 36 3.63 3.02 -9.53
C SER A 36 4.50 4.24 -9.79
N SER A 37 5.67 4.02 -10.38
CA SER A 37 6.49 5.09 -10.95
C SER A 37 6.15 5.21 -12.44
N ASN A 38 5.80 6.42 -12.89
CA ASN A 38 5.73 6.73 -14.32
C ASN A 38 6.94 7.60 -14.68
N PRO A 39 8.09 6.98 -15.02
CA PRO A 39 9.27 7.72 -15.45
C PRO A 39 9.02 8.22 -16.87
N ASN A 40 8.47 9.43 -16.99
CA ASN A 40 8.57 10.26 -18.19
C ASN A 40 9.50 11.43 -17.91
#